data_AF-A0A378BI39-F1
#
_entry.id   AF-A0A378BI39-F1
#
_cell.length_a   1.000
_cell.length_b   1.000
_cell.length_c   1.000
_cell.angle_alpha   90.00
_cell.angle_beta   90.00
_cell.angle_gamma   90.00
#
_symmetry.space_group_name_H-M   'P 1'
#
loop_
_entity.id
_entity.type
_entity.pdbx_description
1 polymer ?
#
loop_
_entity_poly.entity_id
_entity_poly.type
_entity_poly.pdbx_seq_one_letter_code
_entity_poly.pdbx_strand_id
1 'polypeptide(L)'
;MLQNNPDLQSAIKRLWDKFWSSGISNPLTAIEQITYLLFMKRLDELDHKRQDEGETSGEKYISKFAGTWIPPEERNRPVAEQHPIDKRTLRWSEFKKLQPEEMLQHVRDKVFPFLKDLNGAESNFTHHMKNAVFIIPKSALLVEAVKAIDEIFEMMKRDSQEKGQAFQDIQGDVYEFLLSEIATAGKNGQFRTPRHIIKLMADLVQPQLGQRIADPACGTGGFC
;
A
#
# COMPACT_ATOMS: atom_id res chain seq x y z
N MET A 1 -13.18 3.73 15.61
CA MET A 1 -12.50 4.92 15.07
C MET A 1 -12.91 5.17 13.62
N LEU A 2 -12.84 4.19 12.71
CA LEU A 2 -13.59 4.27 11.43
C LEU A 2 -15.10 4.42 11.56
N GLN A 3 -15.70 4.02 12.69
CA GLN A 3 -17.12 4.25 13.00
C GLN A 3 -17.57 5.71 12.82
N ASN A 4 -16.64 6.67 12.76
CA ASN A 4 -16.93 8.09 12.67
C ASN A 4 -16.73 8.70 11.26
N ASN A 5 -16.51 7.88 10.22
CA ASN A 5 -16.46 8.36 8.84
C ASN A 5 -17.20 7.40 7.87
N PRO A 6 -18.54 7.50 7.78
CA PRO A 6 -19.36 6.61 6.96
C PRO A 6 -19.07 6.72 5.46
N ASP A 7 -18.65 7.91 5.01
CA ASP A 7 -18.31 8.15 3.59
C ASP A 7 -17.03 7.39 3.21
N LEU A 8 -16.01 7.42 4.08
CA LEU A 8 -14.78 6.67 3.87
C LEU A 8 -15.03 5.15 3.86
N GLN A 9 -15.86 4.63 4.77
CA GLN A 9 -16.26 3.21 4.75
C GLN A 9 -16.97 2.84 3.45
N SER A 10 -17.90 3.70 3.00
CA SER A 10 -18.63 3.51 1.75
C SER A 10 -17.70 3.49 0.55
N ALA A 11 -16.71 4.38 0.49
CA ALA A 11 -15.70 4.42 -0.56
C ALA A 11 -14.84 3.13 -0.59
N ILE A 12 -14.41 2.66 0.58
CA ILE A 12 -13.64 1.41 0.69
C ILE A 12 -14.47 0.20 0.27
N LYS A 13 -15.75 0.13 0.70
CA LYS A 13 -16.66 -0.94 0.30
C LYS A 13 -16.89 -0.96 -1.21
N ARG A 14 -17.06 0.22 -1.84
CA ARG A 14 -17.16 0.32 -3.30
C ARG A 14 -15.90 -0.17 -3.99
N LEU A 15 -14.71 0.14 -3.46
CA LEU A 15 -13.45 -0.39 -3.98
C LEU A 15 -13.43 -1.92 -3.89
N TRP A 16 -13.79 -2.48 -2.74
CA TRP A 16 -13.89 -3.92 -2.53
C TRP A 16 -14.85 -4.61 -3.52
N ASP A 17 -16.08 -4.10 -3.64
CA ASP A 17 -17.13 -4.66 -4.50
C ASP A 17 -16.72 -4.67 -5.98
N LYS A 18 -15.93 -3.69 -6.42
CA LYS A 18 -15.38 -3.64 -7.79
C LYS A 18 -14.38 -4.78 -8.05
N PHE A 19 -13.49 -5.06 -7.12
CA PHE A 19 -12.54 -6.17 -7.25
C PHE A 19 -13.28 -7.51 -7.28
N TRP A 20 -14.27 -7.67 -6.41
CA TRP A 20 -15.11 -8.87 -6.35
C TRP A 20 -15.88 -9.12 -7.65
N SER A 21 -16.61 -8.11 -8.13
CA SER A 21 -17.44 -8.19 -9.34
C SER A 21 -16.63 -8.32 -10.63
N SER A 22 -15.38 -7.84 -10.66
CA SER A 22 -14.51 -7.85 -11.85
C SER A 22 -13.72 -9.14 -12.03
N GLY A 23 -13.99 -10.17 -11.23
CA GLY A 23 -13.47 -11.54 -11.45
C GLY A 23 -12.36 -11.96 -10.49
N ILE A 24 -11.99 -11.14 -9.49
CA ILE A 24 -11.12 -11.59 -8.40
C ILE A 24 -12.02 -12.20 -7.32
N SER A 25 -12.39 -13.46 -7.52
CA SER A 25 -13.32 -14.20 -6.64
C SER A 25 -12.69 -14.71 -5.34
N ASN A 26 -11.36 -14.62 -5.20
CA ASN A 26 -10.67 -14.94 -3.96
C ASN A 26 -10.49 -13.67 -3.11
N PRO A 27 -11.10 -13.57 -1.91
CA PRO A 27 -10.99 -12.41 -1.04
C PRO A 27 -9.55 -12.04 -0.65
N LEU A 28 -8.69 -13.05 -0.45
CA LEU A 28 -7.29 -12.83 -0.08
C LEU A 28 -6.54 -12.13 -1.20
N THR A 29 -6.72 -12.63 -2.42
CA THR A 29 -6.15 -12.05 -3.62
C THR A 29 -6.64 -10.62 -3.82
N ALA A 30 -7.94 -10.34 -3.63
CA ALA A 30 -8.46 -8.99 -3.75
C ALA A 30 -7.75 -8.02 -2.79
N ILE A 31 -7.55 -8.43 -1.54
CA ILE A 31 -6.80 -7.64 -0.56
C ILE A 31 -5.35 -7.44 -0.94
N GLU A 32 -4.65 -8.48 -1.40
CA GLU A 32 -3.26 -8.34 -1.83
C GLU A 32 -3.16 -7.27 -2.93
N GLN A 33 -4.02 -7.32 -3.95
CA GLN A 33 -4.00 -6.35 -5.04
C GLN A 33 -4.35 -4.94 -4.56
N ILE A 34 -5.38 -4.77 -3.73
CA ILE A 34 -5.74 -3.47 -3.13
C ILE A 34 -4.56 -2.95 -2.29
N THR A 35 -3.93 -3.81 -1.49
CA THR A 35 -2.79 -3.45 -0.63
C THR A 35 -1.59 -2.99 -1.46
N TYR A 36 -1.29 -3.64 -2.59
CA TYR A 36 -0.23 -3.20 -3.49
C TYR A 36 -0.50 -1.81 -4.06
N LEU A 37 -1.73 -1.53 -4.47
CA LEU A 37 -2.11 -0.20 -4.98
C LEU A 37 -2.07 0.87 -3.89
N LEU A 38 -2.57 0.57 -2.69
CA LEU A 38 -2.47 1.47 -1.53
C LEU A 38 -1.01 1.76 -1.19
N PHE A 39 -0.13 0.76 -1.26
CA PHE A 39 1.30 0.92 -1.04
C PHE A 39 1.95 1.81 -2.10
N MET A 40 1.64 1.61 -3.39
CA MET A 40 2.12 2.46 -4.49
C MET A 40 1.74 3.93 -4.27
N LYS A 41 0.46 4.20 -3.95
CA LYS A 41 -0.03 5.54 -3.66
C LYS A 41 0.68 6.15 -2.46
N ARG A 42 0.76 5.39 -1.35
CA ARG A 42 1.41 5.84 -0.12
C ARG A 42 2.90 6.15 -0.33
N LEU A 43 3.59 5.34 -1.13
CA LEU A 43 5.00 5.55 -1.42
C LEU A 43 5.23 6.88 -2.16
N ASP A 44 4.39 7.21 -3.14
CA ASP A 44 4.47 8.47 -3.87
C ASP A 44 4.16 9.68 -2.98
N GLU A 45 3.10 9.61 -2.16
CA GLU A 45 2.73 10.68 -1.21
C GLU A 45 3.83 10.93 -0.16
N LEU A 46 4.41 9.87 0.39
CA LEU A 46 5.49 9.99 1.37
C LEU A 46 6.78 10.53 0.73
N ASP A 47 7.07 10.17 -0.52
CA ASP A 47 8.23 10.71 -1.22
C ASP A 47 8.07 12.20 -1.48
N HIS A 48 6.92 12.67 -1.98
CA HIS A 48 6.63 14.10 -2.12
C HIS A 48 6.74 14.84 -0.78
N LYS A 49 6.11 14.33 0.28
CA LYS A 49 6.16 14.97 1.60
C LYS A 49 7.60 15.15 2.09
N ARG A 50 8.45 14.15 1.89
CA ARG A 50 9.87 14.21 2.29
C ARG A 50 10.68 15.17 1.42
N GLN A 51 10.34 15.31 0.15
CA GLN A 51 10.94 16.33 -0.72
C GLN A 51 10.60 17.73 -0.18
N ASP A 52 9.32 18.00 0.10
CA ASP A 52 8.85 19.29 0.63
C ASP A 52 9.47 19.60 2.01
N GLU A 53 9.53 18.60 2.90
CA GLU A 53 10.16 18.73 4.22
C GLU A 53 11.67 19.00 4.11
N GLY A 54 12.37 18.34 3.20
CA GLY A 54 13.80 18.53 2.97
C GLY A 54 14.14 19.91 2.37
N GLU A 55 13.29 20.41 1.47
CA GLU A 55 13.41 21.78 0.96
C GLU A 55 13.23 22.82 2.08
N THR A 56 12.32 22.55 3.02
CA THR A 56 12.03 23.44 4.14
C THR A 56 13.11 23.39 5.24
N SER A 57 13.65 22.20 5.54
CA SER A 57 14.65 22.00 6.59
C SER A 57 16.08 22.30 6.13
N GLY A 58 16.31 22.36 4.80
CA GLY A 58 17.65 22.44 4.20
C GLY A 58 18.39 21.11 4.16
N GLU A 59 17.75 20.00 4.59
CA GLU A 59 18.33 18.66 4.49
C GLU A 59 18.14 18.09 3.08
N LYS A 60 19.22 17.56 2.51
CA LYS A 60 19.21 17.01 1.14
C LYS A 60 18.51 15.64 1.10
N TYR A 61 17.20 15.63 0.92
CA TYR A 61 16.45 14.41 0.63
C TYR A 61 16.60 13.99 -0.84
N ILE A 62 16.97 12.73 -1.09
CA ILE A 62 17.01 12.15 -2.43
C ILE A 62 15.74 11.31 -2.62
N SER A 63 14.91 11.73 -3.57
CA SER A 63 13.70 10.99 -3.94
C SER A 63 14.00 9.53 -4.30
N LYS A 64 13.15 8.62 -3.84
CA LYS A 64 13.21 7.19 -4.23
C LYS A 64 12.97 6.97 -5.72
N PHE A 65 12.33 7.94 -6.37
CA PHE A 65 12.05 7.96 -7.80
C PHE A 65 13.05 8.82 -8.60
N ALA A 66 14.19 9.19 -8.01
CA ALA A 66 15.27 9.85 -8.73
C ALA A 66 16.16 8.85 -9.49
N GLY A 67 16.58 9.26 -10.70
CA GLY A 67 17.48 8.49 -11.56
C GLY A 67 16.78 7.36 -12.31
N THR A 68 17.57 6.39 -12.76
CA THR A 68 17.07 5.23 -13.52
C THR A 68 17.10 3.96 -12.70
N TRP A 69 16.24 3.02 -13.06
CA TRP A 69 16.18 1.68 -12.50
C TRP A 69 16.41 0.66 -13.61
N ILE A 70 17.29 -0.30 -13.35
CA ILE A 70 17.53 -1.43 -14.24
C ILE A 70 16.88 -2.66 -13.59
N PRO A 71 15.97 -3.33 -14.30
CA PRO A 71 15.33 -4.56 -13.81
C PRO A 71 16.38 -5.60 -13.38
N PRO A 72 16.19 -6.30 -12.25
CA PRO A 72 17.14 -7.28 -11.74
C PRO A 72 17.59 -8.32 -12.79
N GLU A 73 16.68 -8.76 -13.65
CA GLU A 73 16.95 -9.69 -14.75
C GLU A 73 17.87 -9.17 -15.85
N GLU A 74 18.03 -7.84 -15.97
CA GLU A 74 18.91 -7.21 -16.96
C GLU A 74 20.27 -6.80 -16.39
N ARG A 75 20.44 -6.77 -15.07
CA ARG A 75 21.67 -6.27 -14.41
C ARG A 75 22.93 -7.05 -14.80
N ASN A 76 22.78 -8.34 -15.12
CA ASN A 76 23.88 -9.21 -15.53
C ASN A 76 24.14 -9.18 -17.05
N ARG A 77 23.32 -8.47 -17.83
CA ARG A 77 23.52 -8.32 -19.28
C ARG A 77 24.57 -7.24 -19.56
N PRO A 78 25.24 -7.27 -20.74
CA PRO A 78 26.10 -6.17 -21.18
C PRO A 78 25.35 -4.83 -21.15
N VAL A 79 26.03 -3.73 -20.79
CA VAL A 79 25.42 -2.39 -20.64
C VAL A 79 24.65 -1.95 -21.89
N ALA A 80 25.13 -2.33 -23.09
CA ALA A 80 24.47 -2.02 -24.36
C ALA A 80 23.09 -2.70 -24.55
N GLU A 81 22.80 -3.76 -23.79
CA GLU A 81 21.56 -4.53 -23.84
C GLU A 81 20.63 -4.25 -22.64
N GLN A 82 21.06 -3.37 -21.73
CA GLN A 82 20.27 -2.95 -20.57
C GLN A 82 19.30 -1.84 -20.97
N HIS A 83 18.07 -1.93 -20.48
CA HIS A 83 17.04 -0.93 -20.72
C HIS A 83 16.73 -0.18 -19.41
N PRO A 84 17.49 0.87 -19.08
CA PRO A 84 17.22 1.67 -17.89
C PRO A 84 15.86 2.37 -18.00
N ILE A 85 15.04 2.22 -16.97
CA ILE A 85 13.73 2.87 -16.86
C ILE A 85 13.87 4.11 -15.98
N ASP A 86 13.38 5.26 -16.45
CA ASP A 86 13.29 6.46 -15.61
C ASP A 86 12.31 6.20 -14.46
N LYS A 87 12.82 6.27 -13.22
CA LYS A 87 12.03 5.98 -12.03
C LYS A 87 10.88 6.97 -11.82
N ARG A 88 10.94 8.17 -12.40
CA ARG A 88 9.83 9.13 -12.35
C ARG A 88 8.56 8.54 -12.95
N THR A 89 8.69 7.80 -14.05
CA THR A 89 7.56 7.15 -14.71
C THR A 89 6.89 6.08 -13.85
N LEU A 90 7.56 5.62 -12.79
CA LEU A 90 7.06 4.58 -11.89
C LEU A 90 6.19 5.12 -10.75
N ARG A 91 6.08 6.45 -10.64
CA ARG A 91 5.26 7.12 -9.63
C ARG A 91 3.78 6.96 -9.90
N TRP A 92 2.99 6.87 -8.82
CA TRP A 92 1.54 6.89 -8.88
C TRP A 92 1.01 8.10 -9.64
N SER A 93 1.52 9.29 -9.30
CA SER A 93 1.19 10.57 -9.95
C SER A 93 1.47 10.60 -11.45
N GLU A 94 2.39 9.77 -11.96
CA GLU A 94 2.74 9.71 -13.39
C GLU A 94 1.95 8.62 -14.11
N PHE A 95 2.01 7.37 -13.65
CA PHE A 95 1.36 6.28 -14.39
C PHE A 95 -0.16 6.41 -14.43
N LYS A 96 -0.79 7.09 -13.45
CA LYS A 96 -2.24 7.29 -13.43
C LYS A 96 -2.77 8.14 -14.59
N LYS A 97 -1.87 8.85 -15.29
CA LYS A 97 -2.18 9.69 -16.45
C LYS A 97 -2.17 8.90 -17.77
N LEU A 98 -1.66 7.66 -17.76
CA LEU A 98 -1.57 6.81 -18.94
C LEU A 98 -2.95 6.33 -19.39
N GLN A 99 -3.04 5.91 -20.65
CA GLN A 99 -4.25 5.26 -21.17
C GLN A 99 -4.47 3.90 -20.48
N PRO A 100 -5.71 3.39 -20.40
CA PRO A 100 -6.02 2.21 -19.57
C PRO A 100 -5.15 0.98 -19.84
N GLU A 101 -4.96 0.61 -21.11
CA GLU A 101 -4.18 -0.56 -21.51
C GLU A 101 -2.69 -0.36 -21.23
N GLU A 102 -2.18 0.83 -21.52
CA GLU A 102 -0.79 1.22 -21.26
C GLU A 102 -0.50 1.27 -19.76
N MET A 103 -1.41 1.81 -18.96
CA MET A 103 -1.33 1.83 -17.50
C MET A 103 -1.22 0.42 -16.94
N LEU A 104 -2.07 -0.52 -17.41
CA LEU A 104 -2.04 -1.90 -16.93
C LEU A 104 -0.70 -2.57 -17.24
N GLN A 105 -0.21 -2.43 -18.48
CA GLN A 105 1.08 -2.97 -18.88
C GLN A 105 2.22 -2.34 -18.07
N HIS A 106 2.24 -1.01 -17.98
CA HIS A 106 3.28 -0.28 -17.25
C HIS A 106 3.32 -0.62 -15.76
N VAL A 107 2.15 -0.74 -15.11
CA VAL A 107 2.08 -1.12 -13.69
C VAL A 107 2.55 -2.55 -13.47
N ARG A 108 2.08 -3.49 -14.29
CA ARG A 108 2.43 -4.92 -14.16
C ARG A 108 3.89 -5.19 -14.49
N ASP A 109 4.41 -4.58 -15.55
CA ASP A 109 5.68 -4.97 -16.17
C ASP A 109 6.85 -4.07 -15.71
N LYS A 110 6.56 -2.89 -15.12
CA LYS A 110 7.61 -1.97 -14.63
C LYS A 110 7.42 -1.53 -13.19
N VAL A 111 6.25 -0.97 -12.83
CA VAL A 111 6.03 -0.42 -11.48
C VAL A 111 6.10 -1.52 -10.43
N PHE A 112 5.39 -2.62 -10.62
CA PHE A 112 5.33 -3.69 -9.63
C PHE A 112 6.69 -4.42 -9.45
N PRO A 113 7.43 -4.78 -10.52
CA PRO A 113 8.81 -5.25 -10.40
C PRO A 113 9.74 -4.28 -9.65
N PHE A 114 9.64 -2.97 -9.95
CA PHE A 114 10.40 -1.95 -9.22
C PHE A 114 10.07 -1.94 -7.73
N LEU A 115 8.80 -2.06 -7.36
CA LEU A 115 8.41 -2.14 -5.95
C LEU A 115 9.01 -3.37 -5.28
N LYS A 116 9.02 -4.54 -5.92
CA LYS A 116 9.60 -5.76 -5.33
C LYS A 116 11.09 -5.61 -5.01
N ASP A 117 11.80 -4.81 -5.80
CA ASP A 117 13.24 -4.54 -5.67
C ASP A 117 13.54 -3.29 -4.82
N LEU A 118 12.51 -2.59 -4.32
CA LEU A 118 12.66 -1.38 -3.52
C LEU A 118 13.39 -1.66 -2.19
N ASN A 119 14.33 -0.78 -1.82
CA ASN A 119 15.21 -0.89 -0.63
C ASN A 119 16.29 -1.99 -0.70
N GLY A 120 16.49 -2.62 -1.86
CA GLY A 120 17.59 -3.57 -2.09
C GLY A 120 17.30 -4.99 -1.61
N ALA A 121 18.04 -5.95 -2.17
CA ALA A 121 17.77 -7.38 -2.08
C ALA A 121 17.75 -7.97 -0.65
N GLU A 122 18.44 -7.34 0.30
CA GLU A 122 18.54 -7.82 1.70
C GLU A 122 17.50 -7.22 2.64
N SER A 123 16.60 -6.36 2.15
CA SER A 123 15.56 -5.80 3.00
C SER A 123 14.49 -6.85 3.33
N ASN A 124 13.99 -6.86 4.58
CA ASN A 124 12.86 -7.72 4.99
C ASN A 124 11.64 -7.54 4.07
N PHE A 125 11.45 -6.32 3.59
CA PHE A 125 10.40 -5.98 2.64
C PHE A 125 10.54 -6.75 1.31
N THR A 126 11.74 -6.75 0.70
CA THR A 126 12.02 -7.50 -0.52
C THR A 126 11.84 -9.00 -0.34
N HIS A 127 12.19 -9.54 0.83
CA HIS A 127 11.96 -10.94 1.16
C HIS A 127 10.46 -11.30 1.13
N HIS A 128 9.61 -10.51 1.80
CA HIS A 128 8.16 -10.73 1.79
C HIS A 128 7.51 -10.52 0.42
N MET A 129 8.04 -9.59 -0.38
CA MET A 129 7.54 -9.30 -1.73
C MET A 129 8.01 -10.28 -2.80
N LYS A 130 8.98 -11.17 -2.52
CA LYS A 130 9.62 -12.04 -3.54
C LYS A 130 8.61 -12.84 -4.37
N ASN A 131 7.60 -13.41 -3.72
CA ASN A 131 6.56 -14.23 -4.36
C ASN A 131 5.28 -13.45 -4.67
N ALA A 132 5.25 -12.14 -4.42
CA ALA A 132 4.11 -11.30 -4.75
C ALA A 132 3.92 -11.24 -6.27
N VAL A 133 2.66 -11.31 -6.70
CA VAL A 133 2.26 -11.24 -8.12
C VAL A 133 1.14 -10.22 -8.28
N PHE A 134 1.27 -9.39 -9.31
CA PHE A 134 0.23 -8.46 -9.71
C PHE A 134 -0.70 -9.14 -10.71
N ILE A 135 -1.97 -9.31 -10.35
CA ILE A 135 -2.91 -10.14 -11.12
C ILE A 135 -4.24 -9.45 -11.45
N ILE A 136 -4.25 -8.12 -11.51
CA ILE A 136 -5.40 -7.38 -12.03
C ILE A 136 -5.59 -7.70 -13.52
N PRO A 137 -6.72 -8.31 -13.94
CA PRO A 137 -6.84 -8.87 -15.28
C PRO A 137 -7.26 -7.86 -16.35
N LYS A 138 -7.89 -6.74 -15.95
CA LYS A 138 -8.53 -5.78 -16.87
C LYS A 138 -8.05 -4.36 -16.60
N SER A 139 -7.78 -3.60 -17.66
CA SER A 139 -7.38 -2.19 -17.61
C SER A 139 -8.44 -1.32 -16.92
N ALA A 140 -9.71 -1.55 -17.25
CA ALA A 140 -10.84 -0.85 -16.64
C ALA A 140 -10.86 -0.99 -15.10
N LEU A 141 -10.63 -2.20 -14.57
CA LEU A 141 -10.58 -2.42 -13.12
C LEU A 141 -9.44 -1.62 -12.49
N LEU A 142 -8.26 -1.60 -13.10
CA LEU A 142 -7.12 -0.83 -12.59
C LEU A 142 -7.43 0.67 -12.56
N VAL A 143 -7.98 1.22 -13.64
CA VAL A 143 -8.34 2.65 -13.73
C VAL A 143 -9.36 3.02 -12.65
N GLU A 144 -10.38 2.18 -12.45
CA GLU A 144 -11.37 2.40 -11.41
C GLU A 144 -10.79 2.30 -10.00
N ALA A 145 -9.89 1.35 -9.76
CA ALA A 145 -9.20 1.18 -8.49
C ALA A 145 -8.31 2.38 -8.18
N VAL A 146 -7.54 2.87 -9.16
CA VAL A 146 -6.68 4.05 -9.04
C VAL A 146 -7.51 5.28 -8.68
N LYS A 147 -8.63 5.50 -9.36
CA LYS A 147 -9.54 6.63 -9.06
C LYS A 147 -10.11 6.53 -7.64
N ALA A 148 -10.60 5.36 -7.25
CA ALA A 148 -11.16 5.14 -5.92
C ALA A 148 -10.11 5.32 -4.81
N ILE A 149 -8.87 4.87 -5.04
CA ILE A 149 -7.77 5.04 -4.08
C ILE A 149 -7.37 6.52 -3.97
N ASP A 150 -7.30 7.26 -5.07
CA ASP A 150 -7.06 8.71 -5.01
C ASP A 150 -8.15 9.40 -4.18
N GLU A 151 -9.43 9.08 -4.41
CA GLU A 151 -10.56 9.62 -3.64
C GLU A 151 -10.46 9.27 -2.14
N ILE A 152 -10.16 8.01 -1.81
CA ILE A 152 -9.96 7.55 -0.43
C ILE A 152 -8.82 8.34 0.24
N PHE A 153 -7.69 8.56 -0.44
CA PHE A 153 -6.57 9.34 0.10
C PHE A 153 -6.94 10.80 0.36
N GLU A 154 -7.70 11.43 -0.54
CA GLU A 154 -8.17 12.80 -0.34
C GLU A 154 -9.21 12.92 0.78
N MET A 155 -10.06 11.90 0.98
CA MET A 155 -10.94 11.81 2.15
C MET A 155 -10.13 11.68 3.44
N MET A 156 -9.12 10.80 3.47
CA MET A 156 -8.26 10.62 4.65
C MET A 156 -7.47 11.89 4.99
N LYS A 157 -6.98 12.64 3.99
CA LYS A 157 -6.28 13.92 4.21
C LYS A 157 -7.21 14.95 4.85
N ARG A 158 -8.43 15.11 4.34
CA ARG A 158 -9.44 16.01 4.92
C ARG A 158 -9.78 15.62 6.36
N ASP A 159 -10.03 14.35 6.61
CA ASP A 159 -10.38 13.85 7.95
C ASP A 159 -9.24 14.06 8.96
N SER A 160 -7.99 13.88 8.51
CA SER A 160 -6.79 14.16 9.33
C SER A 160 -6.69 15.64 9.70
N GLN A 161 -6.98 16.56 8.76
CA GLN A 161 -6.95 18.00 9.00
C GLN A 161 -8.10 18.47 9.90
N GLU A 162 -9.33 17.97 9.67
CA GLU A 162 -10.52 18.40 10.39
C GLU A 162 -10.58 17.87 11.83
N LYS A 163 -10.18 16.60 12.05
CA LYS A 163 -10.26 15.94 13.36
C LYS A 163 -8.94 15.92 14.12
N GLY A 164 -7.85 16.40 13.52
CA GLY A 164 -6.51 16.38 14.11
C GLY A 164 -5.94 14.97 14.34
N GLN A 165 -6.57 13.94 13.76
CA GLN A 165 -6.09 12.57 13.84
C GLN A 165 -4.89 12.38 12.91
N ALA A 166 -3.86 11.66 13.36
CA ALA A 166 -2.71 11.37 12.52
C ALA A 166 -3.15 10.56 11.29
N PHE A 167 -2.73 10.99 10.10
CA PHE A 167 -3.04 10.31 8.84
C PHE A 167 -2.68 8.81 8.85
N GLN A 168 -1.61 8.44 9.57
CA GLN A 168 -1.19 7.05 9.73
C GLN A 168 -2.21 6.20 10.48
N ASP A 169 -2.88 6.75 11.50
CA ASP A 169 -3.92 6.04 12.26
C ASP A 169 -5.13 5.77 11.37
N ILE A 170 -5.51 6.76 10.55
CA ILE A 170 -6.61 6.62 9.58
C ILE A 170 -6.27 5.53 8.56
N GLN A 171 -5.02 5.45 8.08
CA GLN A 171 -4.59 4.39 7.19
C GLN A 171 -4.68 2.99 7.83
N GLY A 172 -4.24 2.86 9.08
CA GLY A 172 -4.34 1.60 9.83
C GLY A 172 -5.79 1.17 10.03
N ASP A 173 -6.66 2.14 10.28
CA ASP A 173 -8.10 1.97 10.31
C ASP A 173 -8.66 1.45 8.97
N VAL A 174 -8.32 2.09 7.84
CA VAL A 174 -8.74 1.65 6.49
C VAL A 174 -8.34 0.20 6.22
N TYR A 175 -7.09 -0.16 6.56
CA TYR A 175 -6.59 -1.52 6.38
C TYR A 175 -7.36 -2.53 7.27
N GLU A 176 -7.61 -2.19 8.52
CA GLU A 176 -8.41 -3.01 9.44
C GLU A 176 -9.84 -3.22 8.95
N PHE A 177 -10.45 -2.22 8.32
CA PHE A 177 -11.78 -2.36 7.73
C PHE A 177 -11.79 -3.25 6.50
N LEU A 178 -10.81 -3.10 5.60
CA LEU A 178 -10.61 -4.03 4.48
C LEU A 178 -10.49 -5.47 4.98
N LEU A 179 -9.68 -5.71 6.02
CA LEU A 179 -9.54 -7.04 6.64
C LEU A 179 -10.86 -7.55 7.23
N SER A 180 -11.69 -6.68 7.79
CA SER A 180 -13.01 -7.06 8.31
C SER A 180 -13.99 -7.50 7.22
N GLU A 181 -13.90 -6.93 6.01
CA GLU A 181 -14.69 -7.37 4.86
C GLU A 181 -14.29 -8.80 4.42
N ILE A 182 -13.00 -9.17 4.48
CA ILE A 182 -12.58 -10.57 4.30
C ILE A 182 -13.24 -11.47 5.36
N ALA A 183 -13.17 -11.10 6.64
CA ALA A 183 -13.63 -11.95 7.73
C ALA A 183 -15.14 -12.26 7.61
N THR A 184 -15.91 -11.27 7.14
CA THR A 184 -17.35 -11.38 6.87
C THR A 184 -17.67 -12.29 5.68
N ALA A 185 -16.74 -12.43 4.72
CA ALA A 185 -16.85 -13.37 3.60
C ALA A 185 -16.64 -14.87 3.99
N GLY A 186 -16.55 -15.18 5.29
CA GLY A 186 -16.93 -16.50 5.82
C GLY A 186 -15.80 -17.48 6.16
N LYS A 187 -14.51 -17.10 6.10
CA LYS A 187 -13.41 -18.05 6.42
C LYS A 187 -12.19 -17.53 7.20
N ASN A 188 -12.10 -16.25 7.57
CA ASN A 188 -10.80 -15.68 8.01
C ASN A 188 -10.78 -14.95 9.37
N GLY A 189 -11.75 -15.21 10.26
CA GLY A 189 -11.72 -14.67 11.64
C GLY A 189 -10.53 -15.15 12.49
N GLN A 190 -9.82 -16.19 12.04
CA GLN A 190 -8.69 -16.80 12.75
C GLN A 190 -7.40 -15.95 12.80
N PHE A 191 -7.30 -14.90 11.99
CA PHE A 191 -6.08 -14.08 11.88
C PHE A 191 -6.17 -12.74 12.61
N ARG A 192 -7.25 -12.49 13.36
CA ARG A 192 -7.55 -11.18 13.94
C ARG A 192 -7.94 -11.25 15.42
N THR A 193 -7.39 -10.33 16.20
CA THR A 193 -7.83 -10.04 17.56
C THR A 193 -8.65 -8.73 17.58
N PRO A 194 -9.83 -8.68 18.22
CA PRO A 194 -10.60 -7.44 18.35
C PRO A 194 -9.81 -6.30 19.02
N ARG A 195 -9.89 -5.08 18.48
CA ARG A 195 -9.10 -3.92 18.97
C ARG A 195 -9.30 -3.58 20.45
N HIS A 196 -10.49 -3.80 21.01
CA HIS A 196 -10.73 -3.55 22.42
C HIS A 196 -9.95 -4.54 23.32
N ILE A 197 -9.72 -5.77 22.85
CA ILE A 197 -8.89 -6.77 23.54
C ILE A 197 -7.41 -6.39 23.43
N ILE A 198 -6.95 -6.02 22.22
CA ILE A 198 -5.57 -5.55 22.01
C ILE A 198 -5.26 -4.37 22.95
N LYS A 199 -6.15 -3.36 22.97
CA LYS A 199 -5.98 -2.18 23.83
C LYS A 199 -5.94 -2.55 25.31
N LEU A 200 -6.87 -3.38 25.78
CA LEU A 200 -6.89 -3.84 27.17
C LEU A 200 -5.57 -4.54 27.54
N MET A 201 -5.08 -5.43 26.68
CA MET A 201 -3.84 -6.15 26.93
C MET A 201 -2.62 -5.21 26.92
N ALA A 202 -2.56 -4.26 26.00
CA ALA A 202 -1.50 -3.24 25.97
C ALA A 202 -1.52 -2.37 27.23
N ASP A 203 -2.71 -1.95 27.68
CA ASP A 203 -2.92 -1.15 28.89
C ASP A 203 -2.51 -1.92 30.16
N LEU A 204 -2.68 -3.26 30.19
CA LEU A 204 -2.26 -4.14 31.29
C LEU A 204 -0.75 -4.44 31.27
N VAL A 205 -0.17 -4.66 30.09
CA VAL A 205 1.25 -5.00 29.93
C VAL A 205 2.16 -3.79 30.12
N GLN A 206 1.69 -2.58 29.79
CA GLN A 206 2.41 -1.31 29.93
C GLN A 206 3.84 -1.35 29.38
N PRO A 207 4.05 -1.71 28.09
CA PRO A 207 5.38 -1.84 27.51
C PRO A 207 6.15 -0.52 27.59
N GLN A 208 7.43 -0.60 27.95
CA GLN A 208 8.32 0.56 28.11
C GLN A 208 9.34 0.65 26.96
N LEU A 209 9.81 1.86 26.68
CA LEU A 209 10.88 2.08 25.71
C LEU A 209 12.11 1.25 26.06
N GLY A 210 12.69 0.59 25.06
CA GLY A 210 13.84 -0.31 25.23
C GLY A 210 13.48 -1.77 25.54
N GLN A 211 12.22 -2.07 25.83
CA GLN A 211 11.75 -3.46 25.96
C GLN A 211 11.51 -4.10 24.59
N ARG A 212 11.65 -5.43 24.53
CA ARG A 212 11.39 -6.22 23.32
C ARG A 212 10.00 -6.84 23.41
N ILE A 213 9.23 -6.72 22.34
CA ILE A 213 7.90 -7.31 22.19
C ILE A 213 8.00 -8.44 21.16
N ALA A 214 7.33 -9.56 21.43
CA ALA A 214 7.23 -10.67 20.50
C ALA A 214 5.82 -11.26 20.53
N ASP A 215 5.20 -11.38 19.35
CA ASP A 215 3.94 -12.08 19.15
C ASP A 215 4.19 -13.28 18.19
N PRO A 216 4.24 -14.52 18.71
CA PRO A 216 4.53 -15.71 17.89
C PRO A 216 3.37 -16.11 16.97
N ALA A 217 2.20 -15.47 17.10
CA ALA A 217 1.01 -15.71 16.30
C ALA A 217 0.40 -14.38 15.82
N CYS A 218 1.26 -13.45 15.37
CA CYS A 218 0.91 -12.05 15.17
C CYS A 218 -0.25 -11.77 14.22
N GLY A 219 -0.60 -12.70 13.33
CA GLY A 219 -1.68 -12.50 12.37
C GLY A 219 -1.48 -11.20 11.58
N THR A 220 -2.42 -10.26 11.69
CA THR A 220 -2.35 -8.92 11.06
C THR A 220 -1.41 -7.93 11.75
N GLY A 221 -0.76 -8.32 12.85
CA GLY A 221 0.19 -7.51 13.60
C GLY A 221 -0.43 -6.60 14.65
N GLY A 222 -1.65 -6.87 15.10
CA GLY A 222 -2.40 -5.95 15.97
C GLY A 222 -1.74 -5.61 17.32
N PHE A 223 -0.88 -6.47 17.86
CA PHE A 223 -0.16 -6.26 19.13
C PHE A 223 1.20 -5.57 18.99
N CYS A 224 1.73 -5.42 17.77
CA CYS A 224 3.10 -4.98 17.50
C CYS A 224 3.15 -3.54 16.98
#